data_AF-A0A1I2FYC0-F1
#
_entry.id   AF-A0A1I2FYC0-F1
#
_cell.length_a   1.000
_cell.length_b   1.000
_cell.length_c   1.000
_cell.angle_alpha   90.00
_cell.angle_beta   90.00
_cell.angle_gamma   90.00
#
_symmetry.space_group_name_H-M   'P 1'
#
loop_
_entity.id
_entity.type
_entity.pdbx_description
1 polymer ?
#
loop_
_entity_poly.entity_id
_entity_poly.type
_entity_poly.pdbx_seq_one_letter_code
_entity_poly.pdbx_strand_id
1 'polypeptide(L)'
;MTDDSVRPKRRTGLLAGALAAATVIASVAVATLAHAEPSGPPGTTLKAAAERSGRYFGAAMGRDRLSDNGFLTIANREFDMMTAVNEMKPDATEPNRGQFNFSAGDAIYNWAVQHGMRVRGHTLAWHAQQPRFWGSLSGSGLRQAMIDHINGVMAHYKGKLAAWDVV
;
A
#
# COMPACT_ATOMS: atom_id res chain seq x y z
N MET A 1 20.24 -0.74 89.76
CA MET A 1 19.56 -0.88 91.06
C MET A 1 18.84 0.45 91.31
N THR A 2 17.56 0.61 91.00
CA THR A 2 16.49 -0.26 90.46
C THR A 2 15.87 0.45 89.25
N ASP A 3 15.71 -0.12 88.06
CA ASP A 3 14.79 -1.20 87.65
C ASP A 3 13.28 -0.91 87.82
N ASP A 4 12.53 -1.48 86.88
CA ASP A 4 11.08 -1.63 86.71
C ASP A 4 10.20 -0.52 86.11
N SER A 5 9.96 -0.71 84.81
CA SER A 5 8.69 -0.84 84.09
C SER A 5 7.35 -0.42 84.73
N VAL A 6 6.42 0.09 83.88
CA VAL A 6 4.99 -0.32 83.77
C VAL A 6 4.31 0.43 82.60
N ARG A 7 3.61 -0.30 81.72
CA ARG A 7 2.53 0.23 80.85
C ARG A 7 1.19 -0.08 81.54
N PRO A 8 0.13 0.74 81.42
CA PRO A 8 -0.88 0.53 80.36
C PRO A 8 -1.60 1.86 79.96
N LYS A 9 -2.69 2.00 79.18
CA LYS A 9 -3.67 1.10 78.50
C LYS A 9 -3.93 1.62 77.06
N ARG A 10 -4.48 0.78 76.16
CA ARG A 10 -5.10 1.22 74.88
C ARG A 10 -6.52 1.76 75.12
N ARG A 11 -6.94 2.81 74.40
CA ARG A 11 -8.32 2.95 73.90
C ARG A 11 -8.36 3.51 72.47
N THR A 12 -9.30 2.96 71.72
CA THR A 12 -9.59 3.09 70.28
C THR A 12 -10.13 4.44 69.84
N GLY A 13 -9.87 4.80 68.57
CA GLY A 13 -10.58 5.84 67.82
C GLY A 13 -10.03 5.98 66.40
N LEU A 14 -10.64 5.31 65.41
CA LEU A 14 -10.41 5.60 63.99
C LEU A 14 -11.26 6.80 63.55
N LEU A 15 -10.72 7.58 62.60
CA LEU A 15 -11.35 8.25 61.43
C LEU A 15 -10.34 9.31 60.95
N ALA A 16 -9.53 9.04 59.92
CA ALA A 16 -9.86 9.08 58.49
C ALA A 16 -10.02 10.52 57.95
N GLY A 17 -9.15 10.93 57.03
CA GLY A 17 -9.14 12.27 56.43
C GLY A 17 -7.81 12.60 55.75
N ALA A 18 -7.50 11.93 54.64
CA ALA A 18 -6.29 12.20 53.86
C ALA A 18 -6.52 13.33 52.85
N LEU A 19 -5.60 14.29 52.78
CA LEU A 19 -5.50 15.22 51.66
C LEU A 19 -4.00 15.43 51.33
N ALA A 20 -3.48 14.62 50.41
CA ALA A 20 -2.13 14.77 49.87
C ALA A 20 -2.23 15.44 48.49
N ALA A 21 -1.64 16.63 48.37
CA ALA A 21 -1.56 17.32 47.08
C ALA A 21 -0.55 16.60 46.15
N ALA A 22 -0.99 16.28 44.93
CA ALA A 22 -0.13 15.71 43.90
C ALA A 22 0.04 16.71 42.75
N THR A 23 1.25 17.22 42.58
CA THR A 23 1.65 18.06 41.45
C THR A 23 1.71 17.23 40.16
N VAL A 24 0.94 17.63 39.14
CA VAL A 24 1.00 17.01 37.81
C VAL A 24 2.18 17.58 37.04
N ILE A 25 3.20 16.77 36.80
CA ILE A 25 4.28 17.07 35.84
C ILE A 25 3.83 16.55 34.47
N ALA A 26 3.51 17.47 33.55
CA ALA A 26 3.15 17.12 32.18
C ALA A 26 4.41 16.90 31.33
N SER A 27 4.87 15.65 31.23
CA SER A 27 5.95 15.25 30.32
C SER A 27 5.42 15.10 28.88
N VAL A 28 5.76 16.06 28.01
CA VAL A 28 5.48 15.96 26.57
C VAL A 28 6.45 14.95 25.94
N ALA A 29 5.99 13.72 25.76
CA ALA A 29 6.71 12.72 24.99
C ALA A 29 6.55 13.02 23.48
N VAL A 30 7.58 13.62 22.87
CA VAL A 30 7.66 13.73 21.41
C VAL A 30 7.96 12.33 20.86
N ALA A 31 6.92 11.63 20.42
CA ALA A 31 7.05 10.35 19.74
C ALA A 31 7.67 10.56 18.35
N THR A 32 8.99 10.44 18.25
CA THR A 32 9.67 10.32 16.97
C THR A 32 9.20 9.02 16.30
N LEU A 33 8.45 9.15 15.20
CA LEU A 33 8.15 8.02 14.31
C LEU A 33 9.46 7.56 13.66
N ALA A 34 10.13 6.62 14.32
CA ALA A 34 11.23 5.88 13.73
C ALA A 34 10.67 5.16 12.49
N HIS A 35 11.08 5.61 11.31
CA HIS A 35 10.89 4.81 10.11
C HIS A 35 11.71 3.54 10.33
N ALA A 36 11.04 2.39 10.24
CA ALA A 36 11.72 1.12 10.32
C ALA A 36 12.54 0.95 9.04
N GLU A 37 13.82 1.33 9.10
CA GLU A 37 14.79 1.06 8.04
C GLU A 37 14.75 -0.43 7.70
N PRO A 38 14.63 -0.82 6.41
CA PRO A 38 14.61 -2.21 6.02
C PRO A 38 15.87 -2.93 6.51
N SER A 39 15.70 -4.01 7.26
CA SER A 39 16.81 -4.77 7.84
C SER A 39 17.58 -5.55 6.77
N GLY A 40 18.45 -4.87 6.05
CA GLY A 40 19.38 -5.41 5.06
C GLY A 40 20.61 -4.50 4.94
N PRO A 41 21.75 -5.01 4.43
CA PRO A 41 22.94 -4.17 4.28
C PRO A 41 22.66 -3.00 3.32
N PRO A 42 23.18 -1.78 3.57
CA PRO A 42 22.80 -0.61 2.78
C PRO A 42 23.14 -0.74 1.29
N GLY A 43 22.13 -1.01 0.44
CA GLY A 43 22.24 -1.03 -1.01
C GLY A 43 22.35 -2.42 -1.66
N THR A 44 21.79 -3.46 -1.04
CA THR A 44 21.76 -4.83 -1.59
C THR A 44 20.63 -5.09 -2.58
N THR A 45 19.68 -4.17 -2.77
CA THR A 45 18.55 -4.32 -3.70
C THR A 45 18.31 -3.06 -4.52
N LEU A 46 17.68 -3.23 -5.69
CA LEU A 46 17.41 -2.14 -6.64
C LEU A 46 16.48 -1.06 -6.07
N LYS A 47 15.40 -1.45 -5.39
CA LYS A 47 14.49 -0.52 -4.70
C LYS A 47 15.20 0.31 -3.62
N ALA A 48 15.95 -0.34 -2.72
CA ALA A 48 16.68 0.36 -1.66
C ALA A 48 17.77 1.30 -2.22
N ALA A 49 18.35 0.98 -3.38
CA ALA A 49 19.25 1.89 -4.08
C ALA A 49 18.53 3.12 -4.66
N ALA A 50 17.31 2.95 -5.21
CA ALA A 50 16.52 4.05 -5.76
C ALA A 50 15.93 4.98 -4.69
N GLU A 51 15.43 4.41 -3.59
CA GLU A 51 14.80 5.10 -2.45
C GLU A 51 15.72 6.17 -1.83
N ARG A 52 17.03 5.91 -1.76
CA ARG A 52 18.07 6.88 -1.34
C ARG A 52 18.04 8.23 -2.06
N SER A 53 17.43 8.27 -3.24
CA SER A 53 17.31 9.47 -4.08
C SER A 53 15.87 9.92 -4.29
N GLY A 54 14.92 9.39 -3.50
CA GLY A 54 13.48 9.63 -3.64
C GLY A 54 12.86 9.00 -4.90
N ARG A 55 13.50 7.98 -5.49
CA ARG A 55 13.06 7.29 -6.70
C ARG A 55 12.52 5.88 -6.38
N TYR A 56 11.93 5.26 -7.39
CA TYR A 56 11.49 3.86 -7.37
C TYR A 56 12.32 3.03 -8.35
N PHE A 57 12.36 1.71 -8.15
CA PHE A 57 12.81 0.75 -9.16
C PHE A 57 11.72 -0.28 -9.38
N GLY A 58 11.22 -0.36 -10.62
CA GLY A 58 10.06 -1.18 -10.95
C GLY A 58 10.34 -2.30 -11.94
N ALA A 59 9.37 -3.20 -12.05
CA ALA A 59 9.33 -4.24 -13.06
C ALA A 59 7.94 -4.32 -13.71
N ALA A 60 7.85 -5.13 -14.77
CA ALA A 60 6.59 -5.53 -15.36
C ALA A 60 6.36 -7.04 -15.13
N MET A 61 5.12 -7.43 -14.87
CA MET A 61 4.73 -8.81 -14.61
C MET A 61 3.46 -9.15 -15.41
N GLY A 62 3.44 -10.33 -16.03
CA GLY A 62 2.23 -10.95 -16.58
C GLY A 62 1.59 -11.90 -15.57
N ARG A 63 0.29 -12.19 -15.74
CA ARG A 63 -0.48 -13.06 -14.83
C ARG A 63 0.10 -14.48 -14.73
N ASP A 64 0.79 -14.94 -15.78
CA ASP A 64 1.51 -16.21 -15.84
C ASP A 64 2.58 -16.36 -14.76
N ARG A 65 3.13 -15.25 -14.25
CA ARG A 65 4.19 -15.24 -13.23
C ARG A 65 3.70 -15.35 -11.80
N LEU A 66 2.39 -15.24 -11.56
CA LEU A 66 1.81 -15.36 -10.21
C LEU A 66 1.92 -16.78 -9.60
N SER A 67 2.36 -17.77 -10.37
CA SER A 67 2.71 -19.13 -9.89
C SER A 67 4.22 -19.44 -9.92
N ASP A 68 5.05 -18.50 -10.37
CA ASP A 68 6.51 -18.66 -10.48
C ASP A 68 7.18 -18.15 -9.20
N ASN A 69 7.30 -19.01 -8.19
CA ASN A 69 7.91 -18.66 -6.90
C ASN A 69 9.35 -18.11 -7.03
N GLY A 70 10.10 -18.50 -8.07
CA GLY A 70 11.44 -17.98 -8.33
C GLY A 70 11.38 -16.51 -8.77
N PHE A 71 10.53 -16.22 -9.75
CA PHE A 71 10.24 -14.86 -10.20
C PHE A 71 9.72 -13.99 -9.05
N LEU A 72 8.69 -14.45 -8.32
CA LEU A 72 8.06 -13.67 -7.25
C LEU A 72 9.01 -13.37 -6.09
N THR A 73 9.92 -14.29 -5.75
CA THR A 73 10.97 -14.07 -4.74
C THR A 73 11.90 -12.92 -5.15
N ILE A 74 12.37 -12.91 -6.40
CA ILE A 74 13.22 -11.84 -6.92
C ILE A 74 12.43 -10.52 -7.01
N ALA A 75 11.21 -10.57 -7.54
CA ALA A 75 10.38 -9.38 -7.73
C ALA A 75 10.08 -8.67 -6.40
N ASN A 76 9.66 -9.44 -5.37
CA ASN A 76 9.43 -8.91 -4.02
C ASN A 76 10.71 -8.35 -3.39
N ARG A 77 11.86 -9.00 -3.60
CA ARG A 77 13.15 -8.51 -3.08
C ARG A 77 13.57 -7.18 -3.73
N GLU A 78 13.47 -7.08 -5.04
CA GLU A 78 14.13 -6.03 -5.81
C GLU A 78 13.28 -4.79 -6.11
N PHE A 79 11.96 -4.89 -6.18
CA PHE A 79 11.11 -3.82 -6.73
C PHE A 79 10.11 -3.24 -5.72
N ASP A 80 9.80 -1.95 -5.90
CA ASP A 80 8.76 -1.20 -5.14
C ASP A 80 7.65 -0.64 -6.06
N MET A 81 7.70 -0.96 -7.36
CA MET A 81 6.73 -0.54 -8.36
C MET A 81 6.47 -1.68 -9.36
N MET A 82 5.19 -1.99 -9.61
CA MET A 82 4.78 -3.01 -10.56
C MET A 82 3.95 -2.43 -11.70
N THR A 83 4.10 -2.98 -12.91
CA THR A 83 3.27 -2.68 -14.09
C THR A 83 2.73 -3.99 -14.66
N ALA A 84 1.43 -4.06 -14.95
CA ALA A 84 0.87 -5.22 -15.64
C ALA A 84 1.34 -5.24 -17.10
N VAL A 85 1.84 -6.38 -17.61
CA VAL A 85 2.38 -6.47 -18.98
C VAL A 85 1.26 -6.35 -20.02
N ASN A 86 0.08 -6.92 -19.75
CA ASN A 86 -1.08 -6.89 -20.65
C ASN A 86 -2.41 -6.67 -19.93
N GLU A 87 -2.49 -6.98 -18.65
CA GLU A 87 -3.73 -7.23 -17.92
C GLU A 87 -4.51 -5.96 -17.54
N MET A 88 -3.94 -4.79 -17.83
CA MET A 88 -4.57 -3.47 -17.72
C MET A 88 -4.70 -2.76 -19.08
N LYS A 89 -4.47 -3.46 -20.21
CA LYS A 89 -4.65 -2.92 -21.56
C LYS A 89 -6.12 -2.97 -22.01
N PRO A 90 -6.49 -2.26 -23.09
CA PRO A 90 -7.89 -2.13 -23.48
C PRO A 90 -8.56 -3.45 -23.86
N ASP A 91 -7.87 -4.35 -24.56
CA ASP A 91 -8.37 -5.69 -24.92
C ASP A 91 -8.65 -6.59 -23.70
N ALA A 92 -7.78 -6.54 -22.70
CA ALA A 92 -7.90 -7.31 -21.46
C ALA A 92 -9.00 -6.77 -20.54
N THR A 93 -9.10 -5.44 -20.42
CA THR A 93 -9.99 -4.78 -19.46
C THR A 93 -11.39 -4.50 -19.97
N GLU A 94 -11.60 -4.33 -21.29
CA GLU A 94 -12.92 -4.17 -21.91
C GLU A 94 -13.03 -5.01 -23.19
N PRO A 95 -13.09 -6.36 -23.10
CA PRO A 95 -13.11 -7.24 -24.28
C PRO A 95 -14.33 -7.02 -25.19
N ASN A 96 -15.48 -6.62 -24.62
CA ASN A 96 -16.67 -6.21 -25.37
C ASN A 96 -17.16 -4.86 -24.85
N ARG A 97 -17.77 -4.04 -25.70
CA ARG A 97 -18.23 -2.69 -25.36
C ARG A 97 -19.12 -2.66 -24.11
N GLY A 98 -18.71 -1.89 -23.10
CA GLY A 98 -19.39 -1.76 -21.80
C GLY A 98 -19.28 -2.97 -20.88
N GLN A 99 -18.54 -4.02 -21.26
CA GLN A 99 -18.33 -5.24 -20.47
C GLN A 99 -16.89 -5.30 -19.99
N PHE A 100 -16.63 -4.74 -18.80
CA PHE A 100 -15.30 -4.72 -18.21
C PHE A 100 -14.93 -6.04 -17.52
N ASN A 101 -13.66 -6.43 -17.59
CA ASN A 101 -13.08 -7.57 -16.88
C ASN A 101 -11.76 -7.18 -16.23
N PHE A 102 -11.79 -6.93 -14.92
CA PHE A 102 -10.59 -6.55 -14.16
C PHE A 102 -9.86 -7.73 -13.52
N SER A 103 -10.35 -8.96 -13.65
CA SER A 103 -9.86 -10.12 -12.87
C SER A 103 -8.35 -10.42 -13.04
N ALA A 104 -7.78 -10.09 -14.20
CA ALA A 104 -6.35 -10.28 -14.46
C ALA A 104 -5.51 -9.12 -13.89
N GLY A 105 -5.94 -7.88 -14.10
CA GLY A 105 -5.27 -6.69 -13.57
C GLY A 105 -5.33 -6.63 -12.04
N ASP A 106 -6.46 -7.00 -11.45
CA ASP A 106 -6.67 -7.07 -10.01
C ASP A 106 -5.77 -8.13 -9.36
N ALA A 107 -5.51 -9.26 -10.03
CA ALA A 107 -4.60 -10.28 -9.49
C ALA A 107 -3.16 -9.74 -9.35
N ILE A 108 -2.67 -8.97 -10.33
CA ILE A 108 -1.35 -8.33 -10.29
C ILE A 108 -1.34 -7.17 -9.28
N TYR A 109 -2.38 -6.33 -9.29
CA TYR A 109 -2.53 -5.22 -8.34
C TYR A 109 -2.54 -5.70 -6.89
N ASN A 110 -3.35 -6.72 -6.58
CA ASN A 110 -3.46 -7.26 -5.22
C ASN A 110 -2.14 -7.88 -4.75
N TRP A 111 -1.46 -8.64 -5.62
CA TRP A 111 -0.13 -9.18 -5.29
C TRP A 111 0.88 -8.07 -5.02
N ALA A 112 0.95 -7.05 -5.89
CA ALA A 112 1.88 -5.94 -5.75
C ALA A 112 1.65 -5.17 -4.42
N VAL A 113 0.41 -4.78 -4.13
CA VAL A 113 0.07 -4.04 -2.91
C VAL A 113 0.26 -4.88 -1.65
N GLN A 114 -0.03 -6.19 -1.68
CA GLN A 114 0.25 -7.11 -0.56
C GLN A 114 1.75 -7.17 -0.22
N HIS A 115 2.63 -6.94 -1.19
CA HIS A 115 4.08 -6.91 -1.03
C HIS A 115 4.66 -5.49 -0.90
N GLY A 116 3.81 -4.49 -0.60
CA GLY A 116 4.23 -3.11 -0.37
C GLY A 116 4.64 -2.34 -1.63
N MET A 117 4.39 -2.88 -2.83
CA MET A 117 4.68 -2.20 -4.09
C MET A 117 3.56 -1.23 -4.47
N ARG A 118 3.95 -0.12 -5.08
CA ARG A 118 3.06 0.73 -5.87
C ARG A 118 2.76 0.07 -7.22
N VAL A 119 1.73 0.55 -7.90
CA VAL A 119 1.35 0.05 -9.23
C VAL A 119 1.23 1.20 -10.23
N ARG A 120 1.74 1.00 -11.45
CA ARG A 120 1.47 1.83 -12.62
C ARG A 120 0.42 1.13 -13.47
N GLY A 121 -0.64 1.85 -13.82
CA GLY A 121 -1.61 1.37 -14.80
C GLY A 121 -1.06 1.55 -16.22
N HIS A 122 -1.14 0.50 -17.04
CA HIS A 122 -0.63 0.47 -18.41
C HIS A 122 -1.58 -0.36 -19.29
N THR A 123 -2.31 0.21 -20.26
CA THR A 123 -2.44 1.62 -20.65
C THR A 123 -3.87 1.88 -21.12
N LEU A 124 -4.37 3.12 -21.05
CA LEU A 124 -5.79 3.41 -21.27
C LEU A 124 -6.20 3.61 -22.74
N ALA A 125 -5.34 4.19 -23.59
CA ALA A 125 -5.69 4.50 -24.98
C ALA A 125 -4.49 4.32 -25.92
N TRP A 126 -4.36 3.13 -26.52
CA TRP A 126 -3.23 2.79 -27.38
C TRP A 126 -3.69 2.26 -28.75
N HIS A 127 -2.79 2.26 -29.74
CA HIS A 127 -3.05 1.71 -31.09
C HIS A 127 -2.87 0.19 -31.15
N ALA A 128 -2.04 -0.37 -30.26
CA ALA A 128 -1.84 -1.80 -30.12
C ALA A 128 -2.83 -2.38 -29.09
N GLN A 129 -3.18 -3.66 -29.22
CA GLN A 129 -4.00 -4.39 -28.25
C GLN A 129 -5.34 -3.71 -27.92
N GLN A 130 -6.01 -3.21 -28.96
CA GLN A 130 -7.38 -2.72 -28.88
C GLN A 130 -8.37 -3.90 -28.87
N PRO A 131 -9.48 -3.82 -28.11
CA PRO A 131 -10.54 -4.80 -28.21
C PRO A 131 -11.17 -4.75 -29.61
N ARG A 132 -11.62 -5.90 -30.12
CA ARG A 132 -12.05 -6.05 -31.52
C ARG A 132 -13.08 -5.00 -31.98
N PHE A 133 -13.94 -4.54 -31.08
CA PHE A 133 -14.98 -3.56 -31.42
C PHE A 133 -14.42 -2.14 -31.69
N TRP A 134 -13.25 -1.77 -31.16
CA TRP A 134 -12.58 -0.50 -31.51
C TRP A 134 -12.12 -0.51 -32.97
N GLY A 135 -11.61 -1.64 -33.47
CA GLY A 135 -11.16 -1.79 -34.86
C GLY A 135 -12.28 -1.64 -35.90
N SER A 136 -13.55 -1.70 -35.50
CA SER A 136 -14.73 -1.39 -36.34
C SER A 136 -15.25 0.05 -36.19
N LEU A 137 -14.64 0.87 -35.33
CA LEU A 137 -15.06 2.24 -35.06
C LEU A 137 -14.09 3.26 -35.66
N SER A 138 -14.60 4.46 -35.94
CA SER A 138 -13.81 5.61 -36.36
C SER A 138 -14.47 6.91 -35.88
N GLY A 139 -13.78 8.05 -36.05
CA GLY A 139 -14.33 9.38 -35.79
C GLY A 139 -14.91 9.53 -34.37
N SER A 140 -16.13 10.09 -34.29
CA SER A 140 -16.84 10.29 -33.02
C SER A 140 -17.18 8.98 -32.29
N GLY A 141 -17.42 7.88 -33.02
CA GLY A 141 -17.71 6.57 -32.43
C GLY A 141 -16.52 5.99 -31.67
N LEU A 142 -15.33 6.03 -32.28
CA LEU A 142 -14.09 5.60 -31.62
C LEU A 142 -13.72 6.55 -30.48
N ARG A 143 -13.86 7.87 -30.68
CA ARG A 143 -13.62 8.86 -29.62
C ARG A 143 -14.49 8.61 -28.38
N GLN A 144 -15.77 8.29 -28.56
CA GLN A 144 -16.65 8.00 -27.44
C GLN A 144 -16.27 6.68 -26.75
N ALA A 145 -16.01 5.61 -27.50
CA ALA A 145 -15.56 4.33 -26.93
C ALA A 145 -14.27 4.48 -26.10
N MET A 146 -13.29 5.26 -26.57
CA MET A 146 -12.06 5.57 -25.83
C MET A 146 -12.34 6.34 -24.53
N ILE A 147 -13.26 7.32 -24.54
CA ILE A 147 -13.67 8.07 -23.35
C ILE A 147 -14.39 7.17 -22.35
N ASP A 148 -15.34 6.34 -22.81
CA ASP A 148 -16.09 5.38 -22.00
C ASP A 148 -15.13 4.40 -21.31
N HIS A 149 -14.14 3.89 -22.06
CA HIS A 149 -13.09 3.00 -21.57
C HIS A 149 -12.22 3.62 -20.48
N ILE A 150 -11.63 4.80 -20.76
CA ILE A 150 -10.82 5.56 -19.79
C ILE A 150 -11.60 5.74 -18.48
N ASN A 151 -12.87 6.17 -18.57
CA ASN A 151 -13.72 6.38 -17.40
C ASN A 151 -13.97 5.08 -16.63
N GLY A 152 -14.29 3.97 -17.31
CA GLY A 152 -14.55 2.68 -16.67
C GLY A 152 -13.34 2.11 -15.94
N VAL A 153 -12.18 2.07 -16.60
CA VAL A 153 -10.94 1.54 -16.03
C VAL A 153 -10.44 2.43 -14.88
N MET A 154 -10.43 3.76 -15.06
CA MET A 154 -9.99 4.68 -14.00
C MET A 154 -10.98 4.73 -12.82
N ALA A 155 -12.28 4.48 -13.02
CA ALA A 155 -13.24 4.37 -11.94
C ALA A 155 -12.99 3.13 -11.06
N HIS A 156 -12.73 1.96 -11.68
CA HIS A 156 -12.40 0.73 -10.95
C HIS A 156 -11.11 0.86 -10.12
N TYR A 157 -10.09 1.52 -10.68
CA TYR A 157 -8.81 1.75 -10.02
C TYR A 157 -8.69 3.10 -9.29
N LYS A 158 -9.80 3.80 -9.04
CA LYS A 158 -9.80 5.16 -8.47
C LYS A 158 -9.09 5.21 -7.11
N GLY A 159 -8.03 6.02 -7.03
CA GLY A 159 -7.21 6.19 -5.83
C GLY A 159 -6.28 5.01 -5.49
N LYS A 160 -6.17 3.99 -6.35
CA LYS A 160 -5.39 2.77 -6.10
C LYS A 160 -3.99 2.77 -6.73
N LEU A 161 -3.84 3.33 -7.93
CA LEU A 161 -2.56 3.30 -8.68
C LEU A 161 -1.78 4.60 -8.50
N ALA A 162 -0.45 4.51 -8.50
CA ALA A 162 0.45 5.64 -8.31
C ALA A 162 0.62 6.49 -9.58
N ALA A 163 0.42 5.90 -10.75
CA ALA A 163 0.46 6.57 -12.05
C ALA A 163 -0.35 5.80 -13.10
N TRP A 164 -0.71 6.47 -14.19
CA TRP A 164 -1.28 5.87 -15.39
C TRP A 164 -0.47 6.27 -16.61
N ASP A 165 -0.13 5.30 -17.45
CA ASP A 165 0.09 5.54 -18.87
C ASP A 165 -1.30 5.72 -19.49
N VAL A 166 -1.61 6.94 -19.92
CA VAL A 166 -2.92 7.29 -20.49
C VAL A 166 -2.95 7.03 -22.00
N VAL A 167 -1.83 7.31 -22.68
CA VAL A 167 -1.61 7.14 -24.13
C VAL A 167 -0.19 6.61 -24.34
#